data_AF-A0A5B9MKH4-F1
#
_entry.id   AF-A0A5B9MKH4-F1
#
_cell.length_a   1.000
_cell.length_b   1.000
_cell.length_c   1.000
_cell.angle_alpha   90.00
_cell.angle_beta   90.00
_cell.angle_gamma   90.00
#
_symmetry.space_group_name_H-M   'P 1'
#
loop_
_entity.id
_entity.type
_entity.pdbx_description
1 polymer ?
#
loop_
_entity_poly.entity_id
_entity_poly.type
_entity_poly.pdbx_seq_one_letter_code
_entity_poly.pdbx_strand_id
1 'polypeptide(L)'
;MPICTKTCFQQGGRELIELLTHCVLSFNTDVLFLYLTREYQFRPQAVSAVALYDVFCAPQAPARISDTSLIPPGDLRLDQTIAELRRALQIATGDHNASDQATTEHGVDDACPDRDHVMPLAPAIPLPPHFLFDPIAARLSAENPKLSALESYYDPKLTPHENLPGGKLSVGGRAFVDHVWTPRIRPYLVASGFWRLATVG
;
A
#
# COMPACT_ATOMS: atom_id res chain seq x y z
N MET A 1 -8.38 28.20 8.71
CA MET A 1 -9.72 27.58 8.91
C MET A 1 -9.49 26.09 9.03
N PRO A 2 -10.10 25.38 9.98
CA PRO A 2 -9.90 23.94 10.12
C PRO A 2 -10.43 23.23 8.87
N ILE A 3 -9.64 22.33 8.29
CA ILE A 3 -10.09 21.49 7.19
C ILE A 3 -10.65 20.20 7.75
N CYS A 4 -11.75 19.73 7.16
CA CYS A 4 -12.17 18.35 7.33
C CYS A 4 -11.39 17.47 6.35
N THR A 5 -10.46 16.66 6.83
CA THR A 5 -9.68 15.73 5.97
C THR A 5 -10.58 14.83 5.14
N LYS A 6 -11.76 14.50 5.66
CA LYS A 6 -12.80 13.74 4.93
C LYS A 6 -13.25 14.45 3.65
N THR A 7 -13.35 15.78 3.67
CA THR A 7 -13.73 16.57 2.49
C THR A 7 -12.65 16.54 1.42
N CYS A 8 -11.37 16.67 1.78
CA CYS A 8 -10.26 16.52 0.82
C CYS A 8 -10.24 15.13 0.19
N PHE A 9 -10.50 14.08 0.98
CA PHE A 9 -10.61 12.72 0.45
C PHE A 9 -11.80 12.52 -0.51
N GLN A 10 -12.91 13.22 -0.29
CA GLN A 10 -14.10 13.16 -1.15
C GLN A 10 -13.92 13.94 -2.45
N GLN A 11 -13.34 15.13 -2.38
CA GLN A 11 -13.15 16.01 -3.55
C GLN A 11 -12.01 15.50 -4.46
N GLY A 12 -10.97 14.91 -3.88
CA GLY A 12 -9.83 14.42 -4.63
C GLY A 12 -9.01 15.54 -5.29
N GLY A 13 -8.31 15.21 -6.38
CA GLY A 13 -7.57 16.19 -7.19
C GLY A 13 -6.30 16.73 -6.54
N ARG A 14 -6.00 18.00 -6.81
CA ARG A 14 -4.75 18.65 -6.38
C ARG A 14 -4.63 18.77 -4.86
N GLU A 15 -5.70 19.19 -4.19
CA GLU A 15 -5.70 19.37 -2.73
C GLU A 15 -5.42 18.06 -2.00
N LEU A 16 -5.96 16.94 -2.53
CA LEU A 16 -5.64 15.61 -2.03
C LEU A 16 -4.16 15.29 -2.20
N ILE A 17 -3.57 15.53 -3.37
CA ILE A 17 -2.15 15.25 -3.62
C ILE A 17 -1.27 16.11 -2.70
N GLU A 18 -1.61 17.38 -2.49
CA GLU A 18 -0.90 18.27 -1.57
C GLU A 18 -1.02 17.80 -0.12
N LEU A 19 -2.21 17.37 0.31
CA LEU A 19 -2.42 16.78 1.64
C LEU A 19 -1.60 15.50 1.83
N LEU A 20 -1.60 14.60 0.85
CA LEU A 20 -0.82 13.35 0.91
C LEU A 20 0.68 13.63 0.91
N THR A 21 1.13 14.60 0.12
CA THR A 21 2.52 15.06 0.12
C THR A 21 2.89 15.59 1.49
N HIS A 22 2.05 16.44 2.08
CA HIS A 22 2.27 16.93 3.43
C HIS A 22 2.31 15.79 4.46
N CYS A 23 1.43 14.78 4.37
CA CYS A 23 1.45 13.62 5.26
C CYS A 23 2.78 12.86 5.18
N VAL A 24 3.35 12.71 3.99
CA VAL A 24 4.67 12.11 3.81
C VAL A 24 5.77 12.98 4.43
N LEU A 25 5.77 14.29 4.16
CA LEU A 25 6.79 15.22 4.66
C LEU A 25 6.75 15.36 6.19
N SER A 26 5.56 15.35 6.79
CA SER A 26 5.33 15.44 8.24
C SER A 26 5.39 14.08 8.95
N PHE A 27 5.64 12.99 8.21
CA PHE A 27 5.64 11.62 8.72
C PHE A 27 4.34 11.23 9.44
N ASN A 28 3.20 11.62 8.87
CA ASN A 28 1.86 11.28 9.36
C ASN A 28 1.34 10.01 8.67
N THR A 29 1.91 8.86 9.06
CA THR A 29 1.65 7.54 8.44
C THR A 29 0.20 7.07 8.59
N ASP A 30 -0.49 7.47 9.66
CA ASP A 30 -1.86 7.06 9.92
C ASP A 30 -2.85 7.65 8.91
N VAL A 31 -2.70 8.93 8.57
CA VAL A 31 -3.56 9.61 7.59
C VAL A 31 -3.35 9.02 6.20
N LEU A 32 -2.09 8.72 5.87
CA LEU A 32 -1.75 8.03 4.64
C LEU A 32 -2.38 6.62 4.59
N PHE A 33 -2.31 5.85 5.68
CA PHE A 33 -2.94 4.54 5.78
C PHE A 33 -4.46 4.62 5.60
N LEU A 34 -5.12 5.59 6.23
CA LEU A 34 -6.57 5.80 6.08
C LEU A 34 -6.95 6.10 4.63
N TYR A 35 -6.17 6.94 3.95
CA TYR A 35 -6.38 7.22 2.54
C TYR A 35 -6.24 5.97 1.67
N LEU A 36 -5.14 5.22 1.83
CA LEU A 36 -4.87 4.03 1.03
C LEU A 36 -5.84 2.90 1.30
N THR A 37 -6.34 2.78 2.55
CA THR A 37 -7.41 1.83 2.89
C THR A 37 -8.69 2.13 2.10
N ARG A 38 -9.07 3.41 1.95
CA ARG A 38 -10.22 3.78 1.11
C ARG A 38 -9.97 3.46 -0.35
N GLU A 39 -8.78 3.76 -0.87
CA GLU A 39 -8.41 3.42 -2.26
C GLU A 39 -8.48 1.91 -2.51
N TYR A 40 -7.99 1.11 -1.55
CA TYR A 40 -8.08 -0.35 -1.55
C TYR A 40 -9.54 -0.85 -1.58
N GLN A 41 -10.44 -0.27 -0.78
CA GLN A 41 -11.86 -0.67 -0.76
C GLN A 41 -12.54 -0.55 -2.13
N PHE A 42 -12.14 0.44 -2.94
CA PHE A 42 -12.66 0.60 -4.30
C PHE A 42 -12.13 -0.45 -5.28
N ARG A 43 -10.91 -0.95 -5.06
CA ARG A 43 -10.23 -1.90 -5.97
C ARG A 43 -9.39 -2.90 -5.15
N PRO A 44 -10.02 -3.84 -4.46
CA PRO A 44 -9.28 -4.79 -3.63
C PRO A 44 -8.50 -5.76 -4.51
N GLN A 45 -7.17 -5.78 -4.32
CA GLN A 45 -6.28 -6.71 -5.01
C GLN A 45 -5.36 -7.38 -3.99
N ALA A 46 -5.01 -8.65 -4.19
CA ALA A 46 -4.14 -9.38 -3.28
C ALA A 46 -2.80 -8.65 -3.06
N VAL A 47 -2.18 -8.16 -4.14
CA VAL A 47 -0.93 -7.37 -4.07
C VAL A 47 -1.09 -6.09 -3.25
N SER A 48 -2.20 -5.37 -3.41
CA SER A 48 -2.48 -4.14 -2.66
C SER A 48 -2.72 -4.40 -1.17
N ALA A 49 -3.42 -5.50 -0.82
CA ALA A 49 -3.63 -5.91 0.57
C ALA A 49 -2.32 -6.26 1.25
N VAL A 50 -1.49 -7.06 0.58
CA VAL A 50 -0.15 -7.42 1.09
C VAL A 50 0.71 -6.17 1.27
N ALA A 51 0.71 -5.26 0.29
CA ALA A 51 1.49 -4.04 0.37
C ALA A 51 1.06 -3.11 1.51
N LEU A 52 -0.26 -2.95 1.72
CA LEU A 52 -0.78 -2.19 2.87
C LEU A 52 -0.32 -2.80 4.19
N TYR A 53 -0.42 -4.12 4.32
CA TYR A 53 0.03 -4.80 5.52
C TYR A 53 1.55 -4.62 5.72
N ASP A 54 2.36 -4.85 4.70
CA ASP A 54 3.83 -4.80 4.81
C ASP A 54 4.35 -3.40 5.12
N VAL A 55 3.71 -2.37 4.59
CA VAL A 55 4.14 -0.98 4.77
C VAL A 55 3.69 -0.39 6.10
N PHE A 56 2.51 -0.77 6.61
CA PHE A 56 1.87 -0.09 7.75
C PHE A 56 1.56 -0.98 8.95
N CYS A 57 1.31 -2.28 8.75
CA CYS A 57 0.80 -3.17 9.79
C CYS A 57 1.84 -4.17 10.30
N ALA A 58 2.78 -4.61 9.47
CA ALA A 58 3.79 -5.58 9.89
C ALA A 58 4.60 -5.07 11.12
N PRO A 59 5.08 -5.97 12.01
CA PRO A 59 5.88 -5.56 13.17
C PRO A 59 7.12 -4.73 12.81
N GLN A 60 7.72 -5.02 11.64
CA GLN A 60 8.90 -4.35 11.07
C GLN A 60 8.53 -3.40 9.91
N ALA A 61 7.27 -2.95 9.86
CA ALA A 61 6.77 -2.08 8.81
C ALA A 61 7.55 -0.75 8.76
N PRO A 62 8.02 -0.31 7.58
CA PRO A 62 8.83 0.90 7.45
C PRO A 62 8.06 2.20 7.68
N ALA A 63 6.73 2.18 7.55
CA ALA A 63 5.84 3.30 7.84
C ALA A 63 4.71 2.84 8.77
N ARG A 64 5.06 2.09 9.82
CA ARG A 64 4.11 1.52 10.78
C ARG A 64 3.13 2.59 11.31
N ILE A 65 1.86 2.21 11.46
CA ILE A 65 0.87 3.09 12.11
C ILE A 65 1.27 3.35 13.57
N SER A 66 0.88 4.51 14.07
CA SER A 66 1.34 5.02 15.38
C SER A 66 0.84 4.18 16.55
N ASP A 67 -0.40 3.68 16.46
CA ASP A 67 -0.98 2.86 17.52
C ASP A 67 -0.69 1.37 17.27
N THR A 68 0.32 0.88 17.97
CA THR A 68 0.76 -0.52 17.88
C THR A 68 -0.23 -1.52 18.48
N SER A 69 -1.20 -1.06 19.28
CA SER A 69 -2.22 -1.94 19.86
C SER A 69 -3.27 -2.40 18.83
N LEU A 70 -3.36 -1.69 17.70
CA LEU A 70 -4.22 -2.02 16.56
C LEU A 70 -3.62 -3.07 15.63
N ILE A 71 -2.32 -3.32 15.78
CA ILE A 71 -1.56 -4.30 15.02
C ILE A 71 -1.47 -5.59 15.85
N PRO A 72 -1.39 -6.78 15.20
CA PRO A 72 -1.04 -8.03 15.86
C PRO A 72 0.00 -7.86 16.97
N PRO A 73 -0.29 -8.36 18.20
CA PRO A 73 -1.01 -9.61 18.46
C PRO A 73 -2.55 -9.51 18.62
N GLY A 74 -3.16 -8.32 18.45
CA GLY A 74 -4.59 -8.10 18.69
C GLY A 74 -5.57 -8.77 17.71
N ASP A 75 -5.18 -8.96 16.44
CA ASP A 75 -6.03 -9.60 15.43
C ASP A 75 -5.22 -10.56 14.54
N LEU A 76 -5.25 -11.85 14.91
CA LEU A 76 -4.58 -12.92 14.15
C LEU A 76 -5.25 -13.19 12.80
N ARG A 77 -6.49 -12.72 12.58
CA ARG A 77 -7.22 -12.98 11.33
C ARG A 77 -6.62 -12.22 10.16
N LEU A 78 -6.16 -10.99 10.41
CA LEU A 78 -5.46 -10.20 9.40
C LEU A 78 -4.17 -10.91 8.96
N ASP A 79 -3.35 -11.37 9.90
CA ASP A 79 -2.11 -12.09 9.60
C ASP A 79 -2.36 -13.37 8.79
N GLN A 80 -3.36 -14.16 9.18
CA GLN A 80 -3.73 -15.39 8.47
C GLN A 80 -4.18 -15.08 7.04
N THR A 81 -5.07 -14.10 6.87
CA THR A 81 -5.58 -13.69 5.55
C THR A 81 -4.43 -13.21 4.65
N ILE A 82 -3.54 -12.38 5.19
CA ILE A 82 -2.39 -11.87 4.42
C ILE A 82 -1.40 -13.01 4.08
N ALA A 83 -1.17 -13.96 4.99
CA ALA A 83 -0.32 -15.12 4.72
C ALA A 83 -0.87 -16.01 3.59
N GLU A 84 -2.18 -16.21 3.54
CA GLU A 84 -2.84 -16.94 2.45
C GLU A 84 -2.70 -16.21 1.12
N LEU A 85 -2.93 -14.89 1.09
CA LEU A 85 -2.76 -14.06 -0.10
C LEU A 85 -1.30 -14.09 -0.61
N ARG A 86 -0.32 -13.99 0.28
CA ARG A 86 1.11 -14.11 -0.09
C ARG A 86 1.42 -15.47 -0.71
N ARG A 87 0.92 -16.56 -0.11
CA ARG A 87 1.12 -17.92 -0.64
C ARG A 87 0.51 -18.04 -2.04
N ALA A 88 -0.71 -17.54 -2.25
CA ALA A 88 -1.36 -17.58 -3.55
C ALA A 88 -0.60 -16.78 -4.62
N LEU A 89 -0.09 -15.58 -4.27
CA LEU A 89 0.75 -14.77 -5.16
C LEU A 89 2.06 -15.47 -5.53
N GLN A 90 2.70 -16.15 -4.56
CA GLN A 90 3.92 -16.92 -4.80
C GLN A 90 3.68 -18.09 -5.74
N ILE A 91 2.59 -18.84 -5.57
CA ILE A 91 2.22 -19.95 -6.47
C ILE A 91 1.99 -19.41 -7.90
N ALA A 92 1.18 -18.35 -8.04
CA ALA A 92 0.88 -17.76 -9.34
C ALA A 92 2.11 -17.20 -10.07
N THR A 93 3.13 -16.76 -9.33
CA THR A 93 4.38 -16.23 -9.91
C THR A 93 5.43 -17.34 -10.13
N GLY A 94 5.42 -18.39 -9.30
CA GLY A 94 6.41 -19.46 -9.30
C GLY A 94 6.27 -20.46 -10.44
N ASP A 95 5.05 -20.72 -10.91
CA ASP A 95 4.79 -21.68 -11.99
C ASP A 95 5.33 -21.23 -13.36
N HIS A 96 5.77 -19.98 -13.52
CA HIS A 96 6.35 -19.48 -14.77
C HIS A 96 7.85 -19.75 -14.93
N ASN A 97 8.61 -20.03 -13.87
CA ASN A 97 10.06 -20.22 -13.95
C ASN A 97 10.50 -21.69 -14.07
N ALA A 98 9.60 -22.66 -13.88
CA ALA A 98 9.95 -24.08 -13.85
C ALA A 98 9.82 -24.83 -15.20
N SER A 99 9.19 -24.23 -16.21
CA SER A 99 8.92 -24.90 -17.50
C SER A 99 9.90 -24.60 -18.65
N ASP A 100 10.89 -23.71 -18.47
CA ASP A 100 11.81 -23.30 -19.55
C ASP A 100 13.20 -23.98 -19.51
N GLN A 101 13.40 -25.00 -18.66
CA GLN A 101 14.59 -25.85 -18.69
C GLN A 101 14.23 -27.29 -19.04
N ALA A 102 13.75 -27.49 -20.27
CA ALA A 102 13.76 -28.81 -20.88
C ALA A 102 14.24 -28.73 -22.34
N THR A 103 15.50 -29.12 -22.49
CA THR A 103 16.07 -29.78 -23.68
C THR A 103 16.42 -28.90 -24.88
N THR A 104 17.69 -28.48 -24.95
CA THR A 104 18.35 -28.07 -26.20
C THR A 104 19.47 -29.04 -26.53
N GLU A 105 19.15 -30.29 -26.86
CA GLU A 105 20.12 -31.19 -27.51
C GLU A 105 19.44 -32.06 -28.59
N HIS A 106 19.85 -31.80 -29.83
CA HIS A 106 19.94 -32.71 -30.98
C HIS A 106 18.67 -33.34 -31.61
N GLY A 107 18.48 -33.03 -32.90
CA GLY A 107 18.39 -34.06 -33.93
C GLY A 107 17.00 -34.58 -34.34
N VAL A 108 16.47 -33.98 -35.42
CA VAL A 108 15.88 -34.63 -36.61
C VAL A 108 14.85 -35.78 -36.44
N ASP A 109 13.67 -35.50 -36.99
CA ASP A 109 12.67 -36.37 -37.64
C ASP A 109 11.30 -36.57 -36.97
N ASP A 110 10.30 -36.07 -37.70
CA ASP A 110 9.00 -36.68 -38.00
C ASP A 110 8.14 -37.18 -36.84
N ALA A 111 7.26 -36.31 -36.35
CA ALA A 111 5.89 -36.65 -35.97
C ALA A 111 5.14 -35.38 -35.56
N CYS A 112 4.02 -35.06 -36.23
CA CYS A 112 3.03 -34.12 -35.72
C CYS A 112 2.51 -34.62 -34.36
N PRO A 113 2.77 -33.93 -33.24
CA PRO A 113 2.08 -34.27 -32.01
C PRO A 113 0.79 -33.47 -32.00
N ASP A 114 -0.31 -34.20 -32.20
CA ASP A 114 -1.66 -33.78 -31.87
C ASP A 114 -1.68 -33.48 -30.36
N ARG A 115 -1.40 -32.21 -30.02
CA ARG A 115 -1.39 -31.73 -28.64
C ARG A 115 -2.64 -30.90 -28.46
N ASP A 116 -3.66 -31.56 -27.93
CA ASP A 116 -4.63 -30.97 -27.01
C ASP A 116 -3.85 -30.32 -25.84
N HIS A 117 -3.22 -29.18 -26.12
CA HIS A 117 -2.58 -28.33 -25.13
C HIS A 117 -3.69 -27.65 -24.34
N VAL A 118 -4.25 -28.40 -23.39
CA VAL A 118 -5.05 -27.83 -22.30
C VAL A 118 -4.10 -26.88 -21.58
N MET A 119 -4.20 -25.59 -21.87
CA MET A 119 -3.44 -24.58 -21.13
C MET A 119 -3.73 -24.79 -19.64
N PRO A 120 -2.69 -24.98 -18.80
CA PRO A 120 -2.88 -25.05 -17.37
C PRO A 120 -3.61 -23.79 -16.94
N LEU A 121 -4.82 -23.96 -16.43
CA LEU A 121 -5.60 -22.85 -15.90
C LEU A 121 -4.80 -22.28 -14.74
N ALA A 122 -4.23 -21.08 -14.92
CA ALA A 122 -3.41 -20.45 -13.89
C ALA A 122 -4.21 -20.43 -12.56
N PRO A 123 -3.57 -20.78 -11.43
CA PRO A 123 -4.26 -20.85 -10.15
C PRO A 123 -4.89 -19.50 -9.84
N ALA A 124 -6.21 -19.48 -9.66
CA ALA A 124 -6.95 -18.26 -9.41
C ALA A 124 -6.50 -17.64 -8.07
N ILE A 125 -5.94 -16.44 -8.10
CA ILE A 125 -5.58 -15.69 -6.90
C ILE A 125 -6.89 -15.31 -6.19
N PRO A 126 -7.07 -15.65 -4.90
CA PRO A 126 -8.27 -15.29 -4.17
C PRO A 126 -8.40 -13.78 -4.05
N LEU A 127 -9.61 -13.27 -4.28
CA LEU A 127 -9.91 -11.85 -4.11
C LEU A 127 -9.94 -11.53 -2.60
N PRO A 128 -9.18 -10.54 -2.12
CA PRO A 128 -9.17 -10.23 -0.71
C PRO A 128 -10.44 -9.48 -0.29
N PRO A 129 -10.85 -9.53 1.00
CA PRO A 129 -12.03 -8.82 1.48
C PRO A 129 -11.90 -7.30 1.30
N HIS A 130 -12.96 -6.64 0.82
CA HIS A 130 -12.98 -5.18 0.64
C HIS A 130 -12.70 -4.42 1.94
N PHE A 131 -13.24 -4.91 3.05
CA PHE A 131 -13.18 -4.26 4.38
C PHE A 131 -12.12 -4.88 5.29
N LEU A 132 -11.06 -5.46 4.71
CA LEU A 132 -10.00 -6.16 5.46
C LEU A 132 -9.33 -5.27 6.51
N PHE A 133 -9.18 -3.98 6.23
CA PHE A 133 -8.50 -3.01 7.09
C PHE A 133 -9.46 -2.10 7.87
N ASP A 134 -10.78 -2.27 7.73
CA ASP A 134 -11.79 -1.42 8.36
C ASP A 134 -11.70 -1.39 9.88
N PRO A 135 -11.46 -2.51 10.60
CA PRO A 135 -11.31 -2.46 12.05
C PRO A 135 -10.18 -1.53 12.50
N ILE A 136 -9.05 -1.54 11.78
CA ILE A 136 -7.90 -0.67 12.05
C ILE A 136 -8.24 0.77 11.67
N ALA A 137 -8.80 0.98 10.48
CA ALA A 137 -9.16 2.31 9.98
C ALA A 137 -10.22 3.01 10.85
N ALA A 138 -11.21 2.26 11.34
CA ALA A 138 -12.26 2.78 12.22
C ALA A 138 -11.69 3.25 13.56
N ARG A 139 -10.79 2.45 14.17
CA ARG A 139 -10.13 2.81 15.43
C ARG A 139 -9.19 4.01 15.26
N LEU A 140 -8.36 4.00 14.22
CA LEU A 140 -7.53 5.17 13.88
C LEU A 140 -8.38 6.41 13.64
N SER A 141 -9.53 6.30 12.98
CA SER A 141 -10.38 7.47 12.74
C SER A 141 -11.06 7.99 14.01
N ALA A 142 -11.34 7.12 14.99
CA ALA A 142 -12.03 7.49 16.23
C ALA A 142 -11.09 8.11 17.28
N GLU A 143 -9.86 7.60 17.37
CA GLU A 143 -8.98 7.86 18.52
C GLU A 143 -7.66 8.55 18.16
N ASN A 144 -7.42 8.93 16.91
CA ASN A 144 -6.10 9.42 16.52
C ASN A 144 -5.90 10.93 16.76
N PRO A 145 -5.09 11.32 17.76
CA PRO A 145 -4.80 12.72 18.03
C PRO A 145 -4.01 13.40 16.89
N LYS A 146 -3.26 12.65 16.07
CA LYS A 146 -2.52 13.19 14.92
C LYS A 146 -3.44 13.63 13.80
N LEU A 147 -4.57 12.96 13.62
CA LEU A 147 -5.60 13.36 12.66
C LEU A 147 -6.23 14.68 13.09
N SER A 148 -6.69 14.77 14.34
CA SER A 148 -7.26 15.99 14.91
C SER A 148 -6.25 17.15 14.92
N ALA A 149 -4.98 16.86 15.22
CA ALA A 149 -3.91 17.86 15.14
C ALA A 149 -3.75 18.37 13.70
N LEU A 150 -3.66 17.48 12.70
CA LEU A 150 -3.56 17.87 11.30
C LEU A 150 -4.73 18.76 10.86
N GLU A 151 -5.96 18.39 11.20
CA GLU A 151 -7.16 19.17 10.88
C GLU A 151 -7.15 20.57 11.51
N SER A 152 -6.44 20.74 12.63
CA SER A 152 -6.37 22.02 13.34
C SER A 152 -5.41 23.04 12.71
N TYR A 153 -4.34 22.60 12.02
CA TYR A 153 -3.30 23.50 11.50
C TYR A 153 -3.13 23.48 9.98
N TYR A 154 -3.53 22.41 9.29
CA TYR A 154 -3.30 22.29 7.84
C TYR A 154 -4.17 23.29 7.07
N ASP A 155 -3.56 24.05 6.15
CA ASP A 155 -4.21 25.04 5.30
C ASP A 155 -4.03 24.62 3.83
N PRO A 156 -5.13 24.45 3.05
CA PRO A 156 -5.02 23.93 1.69
C PRO A 156 -4.52 25.00 0.71
N LYS A 157 -4.43 26.26 1.13
CA LYS A 157 -3.90 27.36 0.31
C LYS A 157 -2.38 27.44 0.39
N LEU A 158 -1.77 26.77 1.36
CA LEU A 158 -0.33 26.69 1.55
C LEU A 158 0.23 25.45 0.86
N THR A 159 1.46 25.53 0.38
CA THR A 159 2.16 24.36 -0.15
C THR A 159 2.41 23.32 0.96
N PRO A 160 2.67 22.04 0.60
CA PRO A 160 2.99 21.01 1.59
C PRO A 160 4.16 21.35 2.52
N HIS A 161 5.15 22.08 2.00
CA HIS A 161 6.31 22.56 2.76
C HIS A 161 5.98 23.72 3.70
N GLU A 162 5.17 24.68 3.26
CA GLU A 162 4.73 25.81 4.09
C GLU A 162 3.85 25.36 5.26
N ASN A 163 3.12 24.26 5.09
CA ASN A 163 2.37 23.61 6.18
C ASN A 163 3.28 22.92 7.22
N LEU A 164 4.58 22.79 6.99
CA LEU A 164 5.50 22.20 7.98
C LEU A 164 5.83 23.21 9.09
N PRO A 165 6.14 22.74 10.32
CA PRO A 165 6.65 23.60 11.38
C PRO A 165 7.89 24.39 10.92
N GLY A 166 7.76 25.72 10.84
CA GLY A 166 8.83 26.59 10.36
C GLY A 166 9.17 26.45 8.86
N GLY A 167 8.27 25.87 8.07
CA GLY A 167 8.43 25.72 6.61
C GLY A 167 9.52 24.73 6.19
N LYS A 168 10.00 23.87 7.11
CA LYS A 168 11.15 22.99 6.87
C LYS A 168 10.89 21.58 7.35
N LEU A 169 11.41 20.61 6.60
CA LEU A 169 11.50 19.22 7.03
C LEU A 169 12.40 19.12 8.28
N SER A 170 11.94 18.36 9.27
CA SER A 170 12.81 17.91 10.35
C SER A 170 13.90 16.99 9.81
N VAL A 171 15.01 16.84 10.54
CA VAL A 171 16.09 15.92 10.14
C VAL A 171 15.57 14.49 9.94
N GLY A 172 14.70 14.04 10.86
CA GLY A 172 14.05 12.73 10.77
C GLY A 172 13.10 12.61 9.58
N GLY A 173 12.28 13.65 9.32
CA GLY A 173 11.38 13.69 8.17
C GLY A 173 12.14 13.64 6.85
N ARG A 174 13.23 14.39 6.72
CA ARG A 174 14.11 14.34 5.55
C ARG A 174 14.73 12.94 5.36
N ALA A 175 15.31 12.37 6.42
CA ALA A 175 15.89 11.03 6.35
C ALA A 175 14.85 9.97 5.96
N PHE A 176 13.62 10.06 6.49
CA PHE A 176 12.52 9.20 6.08
C PHE A 176 12.18 9.37 4.59
N VAL A 177 12.02 10.61 4.11
CA VAL A 177 11.68 10.89 2.71
C VAL A 177 12.76 10.37 1.76
N ASP A 178 14.03 10.65 2.05
CA ASP A 178 15.17 10.38 1.17
C ASP A 178 15.57 8.90 1.18
N HIS A 179 15.47 8.22 2.33
CA HIS A 179 15.99 6.85 2.49
C HIS A 179 14.91 5.77 2.59
N VAL A 180 13.66 6.13 2.87
CA VAL A 180 12.57 5.16 3.11
C VAL A 180 11.42 5.38 2.14
N TRP A 181 10.82 6.57 2.11
CA TRP A 181 9.65 6.83 1.29
C TRP A 181 9.96 6.73 -0.21
N THR A 182 10.85 7.60 -0.70
CA THR A 182 11.15 7.75 -2.12
C THR A 182 11.72 6.49 -2.75
N PRO A 183 12.75 5.83 -2.15
CA PRO A 183 13.39 4.68 -2.79
C PRO A 183 12.69 3.34 -2.53
N ARG A 184 11.85 3.22 -1.48
CA ARG A 184 11.31 1.90 -1.07
C ARG A 184 9.78 1.87 -1.03
N ILE A 185 9.16 2.73 -0.21
CA ILE A 185 7.72 2.64 0.04
C ILE A 185 6.91 3.07 -1.20
N ARG A 186 7.20 4.26 -1.75
CA ARG A 186 6.48 4.82 -2.90
C ARG A 186 6.47 3.87 -4.11
N PRO A 187 7.62 3.39 -4.63
CA PRO A 187 7.62 2.50 -5.78
C PRO A 187 6.87 1.19 -5.50
N TYR A 188 6.98 0.65 -4.29
CA TYR A 188 6.28 -0.58 -3.91
C TYR A 188 4.76 -0.42 -3.87
N LEU A 189 4.25 0.67 -3.26
CA LEU A 189 2.82 0.95 -3.23
C LEU A 189 2.27 1.26 -4.63
N VAL A 190 3.01 2.02 -5.45
CA VAL A 190 2.62 2.30 -6.83
C VAL A 190 2.54 1.03 -7.67
N ALA A 191 3.55 0.15 -7.57
CA ALA A 191 3.56 -1.15 -8.27
C ALA A 191 2.43 -2.08 -7.79
N SER A 192 1.96 -1.89 -6.55
CA SER A 192 0.88 -2.66 -5.95
C SER A 192 -0.51 -2.06 -6.22
N GLY A 193 -0.62 -1.02 -7.06
CA GLY A 193 -1.88 -0.48 -7.56
C GLY A 193 -2.27 0.91 -7.01
N PHE A 194 -1.51 1.48 -6.08
CA PHE A 194 -1.76 2.82 -5.52
C PHE A 194 -1.14 3.93 -6.38
N TRP A 195 -1.53 3.99 -7.65
CA TRP A 195 -0.91 4.85 -8.68
C TRP A 195 -0.93 6.34 -8.35
N ARG A 196 -1.90 6.82 -7.54
CA ARG A 196 -1.96 8.22 -7.09
C ARG A 196 -0.77 8.64 -6.24
N LEU A 197 -0.08 7.69 -5.61
CA LEU A 197 1.16 7.97 -4.89
C LEU A 197 2.34 8.28 -5.81
N ALA A 198 2.24 8.04 -7.12
CA ALA A 198 3.29 8.39 -8.07
C ALA A 198 3.53 9.91 -8.13
N THR A 199 2.51 10.71 -7.83
CA THR A 199 2.58 12.18 -7.79
C THR A 199 2.83 12.73 -6.38
N VAL A 200 3.07 11.86 -5.39
CA VAL A 200 3.29 12.24 -4.00
C VAL A 200 4.80 12.22 -3.70
N GLY A 201 5.31 13.34 -3.20
CA GLY A 201 6.72 13.54 -2.86
C GLY A 201 7.38 14.65 -3.66
#